data_AF-A0A9W6J5Z0-F1
#
_entry.id   AF-A0A9W6J5Z0-F1
#
_cell.length_a   1.000
_cell.length_b   1.000
_cell.length_c   1.000
_cell.angle_alpha   90.00
_cell.angle_beta   90.00
_cell.angle_gamma   90.00
#
_symmetry.space_group_name_H-M   'P 1'
#
loop_
_entity.id
_entity.type
_entity.pdbx_description
1 polymer ?
#
loop_
_entity_poly.entity_id
_entity_poly.type
_entity_poly.pdbx_seq_one_letter_code
_entity_poly.pdbx_strand_id
1 'polypeptide(L)'
;MTTECTPETLETALRGRIDIDPEKVEQGLVKLVLMLVETVRQVVERQAIRRVEGGTLSEEEIERLGLALLRLEEKMTELRQHFDLEEADLTLKLHIPLEGL
;
A
#
# COMPACT_ATOMS: atom_id res chain seq x y z
N MET A 1 -1.91 4.10 48.35
CA MET A 1 -3.36 3.87 48.18
C MET A 1 -3.77 4.52 46.87
N THR A 2 -4.02 3.66 45.89
CA THR A 2 -4.69 3.84 44.59
C THR A 2 -5.10 5.27 44.21
N THR A 3 -4.40 5.84 43.23
CA THR A 3 -4.94 6.89 42.36
C THR A 3 -6.13 6.30 41.61
N GLU A 4 -7.33 6.79 41.89
CA GLU A 4 -8.53 6.45 41.13
C GLU A 4 -8.34 6.93 39.68
N CYS A 5 -8.18 5.98 38.77
CA CYS A 5 -8.15 6.21 37.34
C CYS A 5 -9.61 6.36 36.91
N THR A 6 -10.08 7.60 36.73
CA THR A 6 -11.43 7.88 36.24
C THR A 6 -11.53 7.46 34.76
N PRO A 7 -12.61 6.76 34.36
CA PRO A 7 -12.76 6.23 33.00
C PRO A 7 -12.85 7.31 31.90
N GLU A 8 -13.24 8.54 32.25
CA GLU A 8 -13.34 9.66 31.32
C GLU A 8 -11.99 10.13 30.75
N THR A 9 -10.89 9.91 31.48
CA THR A 9 -9.54 10.31 31.03
C THR A 9 -9.01 9.36 29.95
N LEU A 10 -9.37 8.07 30.02
CA LEU A 10 -8.99 7.07 29.03
C LEU A 10 -9.73 7.29 27.70
N GLU A 11 -11.03 7.58 27.73
CA GLU A 11 -11.80 7.90 26.51
C GLU A 11 -11.32 9.18 25.84
N THR A 12 -10.99 10.22 26.62
CA THR A 12 -10.48 11.50 26.08
C THR A 12 -9.08 11.33 25.48
N ALA A 13 -8.22 10.53 26.11
CA ALA A 13 -6.89 10.21 25.59
C ALA A 13 -6.94 9.32 24.33
N LEU A 14 -7.93 8.43 24.21
CA LEU A 14 -8.15 7.61 23.02
C LEU A 14 -8.78 8.42 21.87
N ARG A 15 -9.77 9.28 22.15
CA ARG A 15 -10.34 10.22 21.15
C ARG A 15 -9.31 11.22 20.63
N GLY A 16 -8.43 11.73 21.48
CA GLY A 16 -7.35 12.61 21.06
C GLY A 16 -6.26 11.92 20.23
N ARG A 17 -6.15 10.58 20.31
CA ARG A 17 -5.14 9.79 19.57
C ARG A 17 -5.59 9.31 18.20
N ILE A 18 -6.89 9.34 17.91
CA ILE A 18 -7.43 8.92 16.62
C ILE A 18 -8.45 9.97 16.15
N ASP A 19 -7.94 11.12 15.74
CA ASP A 19 -8.71 12.12 15.01
C ASP A 19 -8.92 11.61 13.57
N ILE A 20 -10.01 10.86 13.38
CA ILE A 20 -10.40 10.30 12.08
C ILE A 20 -11.14 11.38 11.29
N ASP A 21 -10.38 12.28 10.68
CA ASP A 21 -10.91 13.19 9.68
C ASP A 21 -11.31 12.38 8.43
N PRO A 22 -12.60 12.33 8.06
CA PRO A 22 -13.09 11.47 6.98
C PRO A 22 -12.39 11.73 5.64
N GLU A 23 -12.01 12.97 5.35
CA GLU A 23 -11.29 13.34 4.14
C GLU A 23 -9.85 12.78 4.16
N LYS A 24 -9.20 12.80 5.33
CA LYS A 24 -7.86 12.21 5.51
C LYS A 24 -7.86 10.69 5.47
N VAL A 25 -8.96 10.05 5.89
CA VAL A 25 -9.12 8.59 5.79
C VAL A 25 -9.23 8.14 4.34
N GLU A 26 -10.05 8.84 3.54
CA GLU A 26 -10.22 8.52 2.13
C GLU A 26 -8.88 8.58 1.39
N GLN A 27 -8.14 9.69 1.57
CA GLN A 27 -6.80 9.84 0.98
C GLN A 27 -5.81 8.78 1.49
N GLY A 28 -5.81 8.50 2.80
CA GLY A 28 -4.95 7.48 3.41
C GLY A 28 -5.24 6.06 2.89
N LEU A 29 -6.52 5.73 2.69
CA LEU A 29 -6.95 4.43 2.16
C LEU A 29 -6.57 4.28 0.70
N VAL A 30 -6.78 5.30 -0.13
CA VAL A 30 -6.36 5.28 -1.53
C VAL A 30 -4.86 5.08 -1.64
N LYS A 31 -4.08 5.84 -0.87
CA LYS A 31 -2.63 5.68 -0.79
C LYS A 31 -2.22 4.26 -0.40
N LEU A 32 -2.87 3.68 0.62
CA LEU A 32 -2.61 2.31 1.05
C LEU A 32 -2.90 1.28 -0.04
N VAL A 33 -4.03 1.40 -0.73
CA VAL A 33 -4.41 0.48 -1.81
C VAL A 33 -3.43 0.58 -2.98
N LEU A 34 -3.09 1.80 -3.41
CA LEU A 34 -2.14 2.01 -4.51
C LEU A 34 -0.74 1.49 -4.15
N MET A 35 -0.31 1.71 -2.90
CA MET A 35 0.95 1.18 -2.37
C MET A 35 0.97 -0.36 -2.33
N LEU A 36 -0.15 -0.99 -1.96
CA LEU A 36 -0.28 -2.45 -1.99
C LEU A 36 -0.22 -2.99 -3.43
N VAL A 37 -0.95 -2.36 -4.35
CA VAL A 37 -0.95 -2.74 -5.77
C VAL A 37 0.46 -2.61 -6.36
N GLU A 38 1.15 -1.50 -6.06
CA GLU A 38 2.54 -1.27 -6.49
C GLU A 38 3.48 -2.35 -5.95
N THR A 39 3.33 -2.72 -4.69
CA THR A 39 4.13 -3.80 -4.09
C THR A 39 3.87 -5.14 -4.79
N VAL A 40 2.61 -5.47 -5.07
CA VAL A 40 2.27 -6.69 -5.81
C VAL A 40 2.83 -6.66 -7.22
N ARG A 41 2.76 -5.51 -7.92
CA ARG A 41 3.35 -5.31 -9.25
C ARG A 41 4.84 -5.64 -9.25
N GLN A 42 5.61 -5.10 -8.30
CA GLN A 42 7.04 -5.36 -8.16
C GLN A 42 7.35 -6.84 -7.91
N VAL A 43 6.55 -7.50 -7.07
CA VAL A 43 6.68 -8.94 -6.83
C VAL A 43 6.44 -9.74 -8.10
N VAL A 44 5.35 -9.45 -8.82
CA VAL A 44 5.01 -10.14 -10.07
C VAL A 44 6.11 -9.93 -11.11
N GLU A 45 6.59 -8.71 -11.29
CA GLU A 45 7.68 -8.38 -12.22
C GLU A 45 8.95 -9.19 -11.90
N ARG A 46 9.33 -9.26 -10.62
CA ARG A 46 10.48 -10.05 -10.18
C ARG A 46 10.30 -11.55 -10.44
N GLN A 47 9.09 -12.09 -10.25
CA GLN A 47 8.80 -13.49 -10.56
C GLN A 47 8.75 -13.74 -12.07
N ALA A 48 8.27 -12.78 -12.85
CA ALA A 48 8.25 -12.83 -14.30
C ALA A 48 9.66 -13.04 -14.84
N ILE A 49 10.60 -12.18 -14.40
CA ILE A 49 12.02 -12.26 -14.79
C ILE A 49 12.59 -13.65 -14.49
N ARG A 50 12.38 -14.16 -13.27
CA ARG A 50 12.86 -15.50 -12.89
C ARG A 50 12.27 -16.60 -13.77
N ARG A 51 11.00 -16.50 -14.14
CA ARG A 51 10.33 -17.50 -14.97
C ARG A 51 10.79 -17.46 -16.43
N VAL A 52 11.08 -16.26 -16.95
CA VAL A 52 11.68 -16.04 -18.26
C VAL A 52 13.09 -16.64 -18.30
N GLU A 53 13.93 -16.30 -17.33
CA GLU A 53 15.31 -16.83 -17.22
C GLU A 53 15.32 -18.36 -17.05
N GLY A 54 14.32 -18.90 -16.34
CA GLY A 54 14.14 -20.34 -16.15
C GLY A 54 13.49 -21.07 -17.34
N GLY A 55 13.09 -20.37 -18.41
CA GLY A 55 12.41 -20.97 -19.57
C GLY A 55 11.04 -21.59 -19.25
N THR A 56 10.39 -21.13 -18.19
CA THR A 56 9.11 -21.68 -17.69
C THR A 56 7.87 -20.98 -18.25
N LEU A 57 8.06 -20.00 -19.14
CA LEU A 57 6.98 -19.30 -19.86
C LEU A 57 7.24 -19.39 -21.36
N SER A 58 6.17 -19.57 -22.15
CA SER A 58 6.24 -19.46 -23.61
C SER A 58 6.42 -18.00 -24.05
N GLU A 59 6.86 -17.77 -25.30
CA GLU A 59 6.96 -16.42 -25.85
C GLU A 59 5.63 -15.66 -25.79
N GLU A 60 4.51 -16.33 -26.10
CA GLU A 60 3.19 -15.68 -26.01
C GLU A 60 2.79 -15.35 -24.56
N GLU A 61 3.20 -16.17 -23.58
CA GLU A 61 2.98 -15.88 -22.17
C GLU A 61 3.78 -14.67 -21.70
N ILE A 62 5.02 -14.54 -22.15
CA ILE A 62 5.90 -13.40 -21.86
C ILE A 62 5.29 -12.11 -22.40
N GLU A 63 4.85 -12.12 -23.66
CA GLU A 63 4.23 -10.95 -24.30
C GLU A 63 2.94 -10.54 -23.58
N ARG A 64 2.05 -11.50 -23.29
CA ARG A 64 0.81 -11.23 -22.55
C ARG A 64 1.08 -10.63 -21.17
N LEU A 65 2.09 -11.14 -20.47
CA LEU A 65 2.48 -10.65 -19.15
C LEU A 65 3.04 -9.22 -19.23
N GLY A 66 3.93 -8.96 -20.19
CA GLY A 66 4.47 -7.62 -20.42
C GLY A 66 3.36 -6.60 -20.73
N LEU A 67 2.42 -6.97 -21.59
CA LEU A 67 1.28 -6.11 -21.92
C LEU A 67 0.36 -5.85 -20.72
N ALA A 68 0.15 -6.85 -19.87
CA ALA A 68 -0.63 -6.69 -18.64
C ALA A 68 0.06 -5.72 -17.66
N LEU A 69 1.38 -5.84 -17.49
CA LEU A 69 2.15 -4.94 -16.61
C LEU A 69 2.17 -3.50 -17.15
N LEU A 70 2.31 -3.31 -18.46
CA LEU A 70 2.25 -1.99 -19.09
C LEU A 70 0.89 -1.31 -18.83
N ARG A 71 -0.21 -2.02 -19.08
CA ARG A 71 -1.57 -1.49 -18.82
C ARG A 71 -1.81 -1.18 -17.35
N LEU A 72 -1.24 -1.99 -16.45
CA LEU A 72 -1.31 -1.70 -15.02
C LEU A 72 -0.58 -0.40 -14.69
N GLU A 73 0.62 -0.18 -15.23
CA GLU A 73 1.40 1.04 -15.03
C GLU A 73 0.67 2.29 -15.55
N GLU A 74 0.03 2.21 -16.71
CA GLU A 74 -0.80 3.28 -17.26
C GLU A 74 -1.95 3.64 -16.30
N LYS A 75 -2.65 2.63 -15.78
CA LYS A 75 -3.76 2.85 -14.83
C LYS A 75 -3.28 3.36 -13.48
N MET A 76 -2.13 2.90 -13.00
CA MET A 76 -1.49 3.41 -11.78
C MET A 76 -1.12 4.88 -11.95
N THR A 77 -0.65 5.29 -13.13
CA THR A 77 -0.33 6.69 -13.44
C THR A 77 -1.59 7.57 -13.44
N GLU A 78 -2.67 7.13 -14.09
CA GLU A 78 -3.96 7.83 -14.07
C GLU A 78 -4.49 8.01 -12.65
N LEU A 79 -4.45 6.96 -11.83
CA LEU A 79 -4.94 7.00 -10.44
C LEU A 79 -4.09 7.90 -9.56
N ARG A 80 -2.76 7.83 -9.68
CA ARG A 80 -1.85 8.73 -8.97
C ARG A 80 -2.16 10.20 -9.26
N GLN A 81 -2.33 10.55 -10.54
CA GLN A 81 -2.68 11.91 -10.95
C GLN A 81 -4.05 12.34 -10.41
N HIS A 82 -5.03 11.44 -10.42
CA HIS A 82 -6.38 11.74 -9.94
C HIS A 82 -6.41 12.07 -8.44
N PHE A 83 -5.56 11.42 -7.66
CA PHE A 83 -5.50 11.57 -6.20
C PHE A 83 -4.33 12.44 -5.70
N ASP A 84 -3.63 13.14 -6.61
CA ASP A 84 -2.48 14.00 -6.31
C ASP A 84 -1.36 13.29 -5.51
N LEU A 85 -1.06 12.04 -5.91
CA LEU A 85 -0.05 11.19 -5.28
C LEU A 85 1.21 11.10 -6.14
N GLU A 86 2.38 11.16 -5.51
CA GLU A 86 3.65 10.94 -6.17
C GLU A 86 4.04 9.44 -6.14
N GLU A 87 4.97 9.03 -7.00
CA GLU A 87 5.51 7.67 -6.96
C GLU A 87 6.18 7.34 -5.61
N ALA A 88 6.83 8.34 -5.00
CA ALA A 88 7.45 8.23 -3.69
C ALA A 88 6.44 7.90 -2.58
N ASP A 89 5.17 8.27 -2.75
CA ASP A 89 4.09 7.97 -1.79
C ASP A 89 3.70 6.49 -1.79
N LEU A 90 3.99 5.75 -2.85
CA LEU A 90 3.59 4.35 -3.01
C LEU A 90 4.67 3.36 -2.54
N THR A 91 5.77 3.86 -1.98
CA THR A 91 6.78 3.00 -1.35
C THR A 91 6.27 2.55 0.02
N LEU A 92 6.04 1.24 0.16
CA LEU A 92 5.64 0.62 1.42
C LEU A 92 6.79 0.68 2.43
N LYS A 93 6.87 1.77 3.21
CA LYS A 93 7.70 1.83 4.42
C LYS A 93 6.94 1.12 5.53
N LEU A 94 7.16 -0.18 5.66
CA LEU A 94 6.72 -0.97 6.81
C LEU A 94 7.42 -0.47 8.08
N HIS A 95 7.04 0.69 8.59
CA HIS A 95 7.31 1.04 9.98
C HIS A 95 6.16 0.51 10.82
N ILE A 96 6.04 -0.81 10.89
CA ILE A 96 5.28 -1.45 11.96
C ILE A 96 6.22 -1.44 13.16
N PRO A 97 5.97 -0.65 14.22
CA PRO A 97 6.65 -0.86 15.49
C PRO A 97 6.20 -2.22 16.01
N LEU A 98 7.01 -3.25 15.77
CA LEU A 98 6.85 -4.57 16.37
C LEU A 98 7.37 -4.61 17.83
N GLU A 99 7.23 -3.52 18.57
CA GLU A 99 7.50 -3.51 20.01
C GLU A 99 6.21 -3.85 20.75
N GLY A 100 5.90 -5.15 20.82
CA GLY A 100 4.74 -5.61 21.58
C GLY A 100 4.29 -7.07 21.39
N LEU A 101 5.12 -7.96 20.84
CA LEU A 101 4.88 -9.41 20.85
C LEU A 101 5.93 -10.13 21.69
#